data_AF-A0A969R2X4-F1
#
_entry.id   AF-A0A969R2X4-F1
#
_cell.length_a   1.000
_cell.length_b   1.000
_cell.length_c   1.000
_cell.angle_alpha   90.00
_cell.angle_beta   90.00
_cell.angle_gamma   90.00
#
_symmetry.space_group_name_H-M   'P 1'
#
loop_
_entity.id
_entity.type
_entity.pdbx_description
1 polymer ?
#
loop_
_entity_poly.entity_id
_entity_poly.type
_entity_poly.pdbx_seq_one_letter_code
_entity_poly.pdbx_strand_id
1 'polypeptide(L)'
;MTRNDLTATARTQEGGLQTARDLLDRGPLQDEYRLSQETYSRLSASSPDGSLLKRAAVQTAPKLEILWYDTTNGATTSWIIEGTTQIDDRLLNPSLPITDLNWSIVGTGDFSGDGQDDILWRNRVSGQNAWWVMSGNRIQSVSFLTPVADLNWQIVGTGDYNRDGQVDLLWRNTANGNNGWWLMNGAEIASIASLPAEPTLTKKIVGVGDYNRDGQLDLLWRDSATGDNRWWVMNGNIVVDQPVLTPVTPGRKLANHRCTRLQWRWAK
;
A
#
# COMPACT_ATOMS: atom_id res chain seq x y z
N MET A 1 -34.58 -8.22 52.84
CA MET A 1 -34.61 -7.17 53.87
C MET A 1 -33.19 -6.68 54.11
N THR A 2 -32.93 -5.43 53.69
CA THR A 2 -32.04 -4.39 54.24
C THR A 2 -30.73 -4.72 54.98
N ARG A 3 -29.66 -4.10 54.44
CA ARG A 3 -28.57 -3.29 55.05
C ARG A 3 -27.76 -3.86 56.22
N ASN A 4 -26.43 -3.77 56.09
CA ASN A 4 -25.63 -2.89 56.96
C ASN A 4 -24.26 -2.54 56.32
N ASP A 5 -23.98 -1.24 56.26
CA ASP A 5 -22.68 -0.61 56.02
C ASP A 5 -21.78 -0.77 57.25
N LEU A 6 -20.47 -0.96 57.05
CA LEU A 6 -19.44 -0.50 57.99
C LEU A 6 -18.17 -0.07 57.22
N THR A 7 -17.89 1.22 57.30
CA THR A 7 -16.64 1.88 56.94
C THR A 7 -15.62 1.73 58.08
N ALA A 8 -14.33 1.60 57.75
CA ALA A 8 -13.23 1.97 58.66
C ALA A 8 -11.94 2.26 57.87
N THR A 9 -11.49 3.50 57.96
CA THR A 9 -10.20 4.03 57.47
C THR A 9 -9.22 4.09 58.64
N ALA A 10 -7.94 3.75 58.44
CA ALA A 10 -6.87 4.08 59.38
C ALA A 10 -5.58 4.54 58.66
N ARG A 11 -5.17 5.74 59.06
CA ARG A 11 -3.96 6.56 58.81
C ARG A 11 -2.71 5.94 59.48
N THR A 12 -1.43 6.30 59.31
CA THR A 12 -0.60 7.35 58.64
C THR A 12 0.87 6.97 58.92
N GLN A 13 1.84 7.42 58.12
CA GLN A 13 2.93 8.31 58.60
C GLN A 13 3.82 8.80 57.44
N GLU A 14 4.01 10.12 57.42
CA GLU A 14 4.76 10.93 56.46
C GLU A 14 6.28 10.88 56.69
N GLY A 15 7.05 11.24 55.65
CA GLY A 15 8.42 11.71 55.81
C GLY A 15 9.10 12.11 54.50
N GLY A 16 8.93 13.36 54.06
CA GLY A 16 9.84 14.01 53.10
C GLY A 16 9.18 14.82 51.98
N LEU A 17 8.88 16.09 52.24
CA LEU A 17 8.45 17.09 51.25
C LEU A 17 9.64 17.60 50.41
N GLN A 18 9.58 17.45 49.09
CA GLN A 18 10.07 18.48 48.18
C GLN A 18 9.06 18.66 47.04
N THR A 19 8.73 19.92 46.82
CA THR A 19 7.66 20.48 45.97
C THR A 19 7.77 20.12 44.49
N ALA A 20 6.66 19.67 43.88
CA ALA A 20 6.43 19.77 42.44
C ALA A 20 4.95 20.09 42.21
N ARG A 21 4.61 21.37 42.40
CA ARG A 21 3.30 21.93 42.01
C ARG A 21 3.32 22.50 40.58
N ASP A 22 4.31 22.13 39.77
CA ASP A 22 4.38 22.43 38.34
C ASP A 22 5.12 21.28 37.64
N LEU A 23 4.66 20.90 36.44
CA LEU A 23 5.11 19.81 35.55
C LEU A 23 4.29 18.50 35.53
N LEU A 24 2.96 18.60 35.38
CA LEU A 24 2.17 17.57 34.68
C LEU A 24 1.13 18.26 33.78
N ASP A 25 1.67 19.00 32.80
CA ASP A 25 0.97 19.37 31.58
C ASP A 25 1.76 18.83 30.39
N ARG A 26 1.86 17.50 30.24
CA ARG A 26 2.24 16.79 28.99
C ARG A 26 1.79 15.31 29.01
N GLY A 27 0.67 15.04 28.32
CA GLY A 27 0.49 13.91 27.39
C GLY A 27 0.38 12.47 27.93
N PRO A 28 -0.51 11.63 27.36
CA PRO A 28 -0.71 10.24 27.79
C PRO A 28 0.30 9.27 27.14
N LEU A 29 0.43 8.07 27.73
CA LEU A 29 1.07 6.86 27.19
C LEU A 29 2.56 6.61 27.51
N GLN A 30 2.96 6.60 28.78
CA GLN A 30 4.19 5.89 29.19
C GLN A 30 3.96 4.66 30.10
N ASP A 31 2.74 4.47 30.64
CA ASP A 31 2.51 3.39 31.61
C ASP A 31 2.08 2.05 31.00
N GLU A 32 1.76 1.97 29.70
CA GLU A 32 1.48 0.68 29.04
C GLU A 32 2.74 -0.09 28.61
N TYR A 33 3.93 0.51 28.70
CA TYR A 33 5.17 -0.14 28.25
C TYR A 33 5.90 -0.95 29.33
N ARG A 34 5.41 -0.96 30.57
CA ARG A 34 6.03 -1.71 31.69
C ARG A 34 5.35 -3.04 32.01
N LEU A 35 4.58 -3.61 31.08
CA LEU A 35 3.97 -4.95 31.25
C LEU A 35 4.51 -6.03 30.28
N SER A 36 5.54 -5.73 29.48
CA SER A 36 6.05 -6.68 28.47
C SER A 36 7.18 -7.61 28.94
N GLN A 37 7.70 -7.48 30.17
CA GLN A 37 8.77 -8.36 30.67
C GLN A 37 8.35 -9.17 31.91
N GLU A 38 7.54 -8.62 32.83
CA GLU A 38 7.10 -9.37 34.03
C GLU A 38 5.97 -10.37 33.73
N THR A 39 5.14 -10.12 32.71
CA THR A 39 4.05 -11.04 32.29
C THR A 39 4.57 -12.29 31.57
N TYR A 40 5.80 -12.26 31.06
CA TYR A 40 6.39 -13.38 30.30
C TYR A 40 6.84 -14.56 31.19
N SER A 41 6.97 -14.37 32.50
CA SER A 41 7.54 -15.39 33.40
C SER A 41 6.51 -16.18 34.25
N ARG A 42 5.21 -15.91 34.14
CA ARG A 42 4.19 -16.50 35.05
C ARG A 42 3.08 -17.34 34.42
N LEU A 43 3.20 -17.79 33.17
CA LEU A 43 2.16 -18.65 32.57
C LEU A 43 2.74 -19.93 31.96
N SER A 44 3.38 -20.74 32.81
CA SER A 44 3.40 -22.20 32.66
C SER A 44 2.52 -22.82 33.75
N ALA A 45 1.24 -22.43 33.80
CA ALA A 45 0.27 -23.16 34.61
C ALA A 45 -0.39 -24.20 33.69
N SER A 46 -0.04 -25.47 33.88
CA SER A 46 -0.85 -26.58 33.38
C SER A 46 -2.25 -26.49 33.97
N SER A 47 -3.29 -26.80 33.20
CA SER A 47 -4.62 -27.02 33.75
C SER A 47 -4.61 -28.22 34.71
N PRO A 48 -5.53 -28.29 35.70
CA PRO A 48 -5.60 -29.40 36.66
C PRO A 48 -5.80 -30.79 36.04
N ASP A 49 -6.19 -30.87 34.76
CA ASP A 49 -6.41 -32.10 34.00
C ASP A 49 -5.24 -32.49 33.07
N GLY A 50 -4.13 -31.74 33.10
CA GLY A 50 -2.94 -32.02 32.29
C GLY A 50 -3.09 -31.71 30.80
N SER A 51 -4.16 -31.03 30.37
CA SER A 51 -4.29 -30.60 28.98
C SER A 51 -3.40 -29.38 28.68
N LEU A 52 -2.58 -29.49 27.63
CA LEU A 52 -1.78 -28.35 27.15
C LEU A 52 -2.72 -27.29 26.57
N LEU A 53 -2.80 -26.12 27.20
CA LEU A 53 -3.41 -24.94 26.60
C LEU A 53 -2.65 -24.64 25.30
N LYS A 54 -3.29 -24.87 24.15
CA LYS A 54 -2.72 -24.48 22.85
C LYS A 54 -2.40 -22.99 22.94
N ARG A 55 -1.11 -22.64 22.78
CA ARG A 55 -0.66 -21.25 22.59
C ARG A 55 -1.58 -20.59 21.57
N ALA A 56 -2.37 -19.61 22.01
CA ALA A 56 -2.89 -18.62 21.07
C ALA A 56 -1.65 -17.89 20.56
N ALA A 57 -1.27 -18.14 19.30
CA ALA A 57 -0.28 -17.30 18.65
C ALA A 57 -0.80 -15.87 18.73
N VAL A 58 -0.03 -14.96 19.33
CA VAL A 58 -0.31 -13.53 19.20
C VAL A 58 -0.20 -13.25 17.71
N GLN A 59 -1.34 -13.09 17.05
CA GLN A 59 -1.39 -12.64 15.67
C GLN A 59 -0.99 -11.17 15.70
N THR A 60 0.31 -10.90 15.52
CA THR A 60 0.80 -9.55 15.27
C THR A 60 0.08 -9.01 14.05
N ALA A 61 -0.41 -7.78 14.12
CA ALA A 61 -1.12 -7.23 12.98
C ALA A 61 -0.17 -7.17 11.77
N PRO A 62 -0.68 -7.39 10.54
CA PRO A 62 0.16 -7.26 9.36
C PRO A 62 0.77 -5.86 9.34
N LYS A 63 2.08 -5.79 9.11
CA LYS A 63 2.77 -4.52 8.88
C LYS A 63 2.54 -4.09 7.45
N LEU A 64 2.12 -2.85 7.26
CA LEU A 64 1.94 -2.22 5.97
C LEU A 64 3.02 -1.17 5.78
N GLU A 65 3.40 -0.93 4.53
CA GLU A 65 4.32 0.13 4.16
C GLU A 65 3.58 1.15 3.28
N ILE A 66 3.71 2.44 3.62
CA ILE A 66 3.17 3.54 2.83
C ILE A 66 4.34 4.39 2.33
N LEU A 67 4.45 4.49 1.02
CA LEU A 67 5.46 5.29 0.33
C LEU A 67 4.96 6.72 0.12
N TRP A 68 5.78 7.69 0.51
CA TRP A 68 5.57 9.12 0.32
C TRP A 68 6.69 9.71 -0.53
N TYR A 69 6.32 10.59 -1.46
CA TYR A 69 7.25 11.42 -2.22
C TYR A 69 6.84 12.88 -2.09
N ASP A 70 7.76 13.71 -1.61
CA ASP A 70 7.58 15.14 -1.47
C ASP A 70 8.01 15.84 -2.77
N THR A 71 7.03 16.35 -3.50
CA THR A 71 7.24 17.03 -4.79
C THR A 71 7.89 18.41 -4.66
N THR A 72 8.11 18.92 -3.44
CA THR A 72 8.72 20.24 -3.20
C THR A 72 10.21 20.17 -2.92
N ASN A 73 10.68 19.08 -2.32
CA ASN A 73 12.08 18.90 -1.92
C ASN A 73 12.70 17.57 -2.38
N GLY A 74 11.92 16.70 -3.03
CA GLY A 74 12.40 15.44 -3.58
C GLY A 74 12.62 14.33 -2.54
N ALA A 75 12.24 14.54 -1.29
CA ALA A 75 12.36 13.55 -0.23
C ALA A 75 11.40 12.38 -0.48
N THR A 76 11.87 11.17 -0.19
CA THR A 76 11.07 9.94 -0.28
C THR A 76 11.13 9.21 1.07
N THR A 77 9.96 8.94 1.65
CA THR A 77 9.82 8.35 2.99
C THR A 77 8.90 7.15 2.94
N SER A 78 9.23 6.10 3.67
CA SER A 78 8.35 4.96 3.95
C SER A 78 7.81 5.07 5.37
N TRP A 79 6.50 4.88 5.55
CA TRP A 79 5.88 4.72 6.86
C TRP A 79 5.58 3.24 7.08
N ILE A 80 5.99 2.71 8.23
CA ILE A 80 5.60 1.37 8.66
C ILE A 80 4.39 1.52 9.56
N ILE A 81 3.30 0.88 9.17
CA ILE A 81 2.01 0.91 9.86
C ILE A 81 1.71 -0.47 10.41
N GLU A 82 1.32 -0.55 11.69
CA GLU A 82 0.75 -1.76 12.28
C GLU A 82 -0.70 -1.46 12.70
N GLY A 83 -1.66 -2.14 12.06
CA GLY A 83 -3.08 -1.78 12.18
C GLY A 83 -3.33 -0.37 11.63
N THR A 84 -3.69 0.59 12.49
CA THR A 84 -3.90 2.01 12.15
C THR A 84 -2.81 2.92 12.70
N THR A 85 -1.77 2.36 13.31
CA THR A 85 -0.73 3.11 14.01
C THR A 85 0.53 3.15 13.17
N GLN A 86 1.06 4.35 12.95
CA GLN A 86 2.42 4.50 12.44
C GLN A 86 3.41 4.14 13.54
N ILE A 87 4.21 3.13 13.28
CA ILE A 87 5.19 2.59 14.23
C ILE A 87 6.63 2.91 13.86
N ASP A 88 6.87 3.37 12.62
CA ASP A 88 8.19 3.79 12.14
C ASP A 88 8.06 4.73 10.93
N ASP A 89 9.04 5.61 10.72
CA ASP A 89 9.24 6.41 9.51
C ASP A 89 10.69 6.34 9.07
N ARG A 90 10.91 6.03 7.79
CA ARG A 90 12.25 5.82 7.25
C ARG A 90 12.45 6.57 5.94
N LEU A 91 13.47 7.41 5.91
CA LEU A 91 13.97 8.02 4.67
C LEU A 91 14.57 6.92 3.78
N LEU A 92 14.06 6.80 2.56
CA LEU A 92 14.54 5.84 1.57
C LEU A 92 15.84 6.29 0.91
N ASN A 93 16.05 7.61 0.85
CA ASN A 93 17.24 8.21 0.27
C ASN A 93 17.79 9.34 1.18
N PRO A 94 18.43 8.99 2.30
CA PRO A 94 18.91 9.96 3.28
C PRO A 94 20.12 10.78 2.79
N SER A 95 20.80 10.37 1.72
CA SER A 95 22.05 10.98 1.26
C SER A 95 21.92 11.91 0.04
N LEU A 96 20.89 11.78 -0.81
CA LEU A 96 20.68 12.67 -1.97
C LEU A 96 19.20 12.73 -2.38
N PRO A 97 18.42 13.79 -2.06
CA PRO A 97 17.04 13.90 -2.55
C PRO A 97 17.00 13.89 -4.09
N ILE A 98 15.87 13.48 -4.68
CA ILE A 98 15.67 13.62 -6.12
C ILE A 98 15.68 15.12 -6.44
N THR A 99 16.73 15.61 -7.09
CA THR A 99 16.90 17.05 -7.37
C THR A 99 16.07 17.51 -8.56
N ASP A 100 15.78 16.61 -9.50
CA ASP A 100 14.83 16.87 -10.59
C ASP A 100 13.40 16.53 -10.13
N LEU A 101 12.67 17.54 -9.70
CA LEU A 101 11.30 17.39 -9.19
C LEU A 101 10.26 17.02 -10.26
N ASN A 102 10.67 16.91 -11.53
CA ASN A 102 9.79 16.43 -12.61
C ASN A 102 9.59 14.90 -12.56
N TRP A 103 10.38 14.19 -11.76
CA TRP A 103 10.14 12.78 -11.48
C TRP A 103 8.91 12.59 -10.59
N SER A 104 8.18 11.53 -10.87
CA SER A 104 7.05 11.11 -10.05
C SER A 104 6.94 9.60 -10.02
N ILE A 105 6.49 9.08 -8.88
CA ILE A 105 6.12 7.67 -8.74
C ILE A 105 4.86 7.44 -9.58
N VAL A 106 4.92 6.44 -10.45
CA VAL A 106 3.82 6.05 -11.36
C VAL A 106 3.40 4.60 -11.19
N GLY A 107 4.11 3.82 -10.38
CA GLY A 107 3.74 2.45 -10.06
C GLY A 107 4.65 1.84 -9.01
N THR A 108 4.21 0.69 -8.49
CA THR A 108 5.01 -0.20 -7.65
C THR A 108 4.74 -1.64 -8.08
N GLY A 109 5.67 -2.55 -7.80
CA GLY A 109 5.57 -3.96 -8.14
C GLY A 109 6.93 -4.64 -7.99
N ASP A 110 6.98 -5.96 -7.91
CA ASP A 110 8.23 -6.73 -7.85
C ASP A 110 8.89 -6.80 -9.24
N PHE A 111 9.53 -5.69 -9.65
CA PHE A 111 10.14 -5.59 -10.97
C PHE A 111 11.46 -6.39 -11.08
N SER A 112 12.13 -6.61 -9.94
CA SER A 112 13.38 -7.38 -9.85
C SER A 112 13.18 -8.88 -9.68
N GLY A 113 11.98 -9.34 -9.31
CA GLY A 113 11.65 -10.75 -9.08
C GLY A 113 12.21 -11.30 -7.76
N ASP A 114 12.51 -10.43 -6.80
CA ASP A 114 13.11 -10.81 -5.51
C ASP A 114 12.07 -11.03 -4.39
N GLY A 115 10.77 -10.87 -4.72
CA GLY A 115 9.64 -11.00 -3.82
C GLY A 115 9.31 -9.72 -3.05
N GLN A 116 9.97 -8.59 -3.32
CA GLN A 116 9.74 -7.29 -2.69
C GLN A 116 9.21 -6.29 -3.71
N ASP A 117 8.37 -5.34 -3.25
CA ASP A 117 7.88 -4.28 -4.13
C ASP A 117 8.98 -3.24 -4.41
N ASP A 118 9.23 -3.02 -5.69
CA ASP A 118 10.08 -1.98 -6.24
C ASP A 118 9.26 -0.72 -6.63
N ILE A 119 9.95 0.38 -6.98
CA ILE A 119 9.30 1.67 -7.30
C ILE A 119 9.55 2.06 -8.76
N LEU A 120 8.48 2.38 -9.49
CA LEU A 120 8.54 2.88 -10.85
C LEU A 120 8.35 4.40 -10.91
N TRP A 121 9.29 5.05 -11.56
CA TRP A 121 9.37 6.49 -11.72
C TRP A 121 9.25 6.89 -13.20
N ARG A 122 8.57 8.00 -13.44
CA ARG A 122 8.54 8.66 -14.76
C ARG A 122 8.78 10.14 -14.61
N ASN A 123 9.66 10.66 -15.45
CA ASN A 123 9.91 12.09 -15.60
C ASN A 123 8.86 12.70 -16.52
N ARG A 124 8.10 13.67 -16.01
CA ARG A 124 6.96 14.27 -16.71
C ARG A 124 7.35 15.25 -17.80
N VAL A 125 8.63 15.59 -17.93
CA VAL A 125 9.16 16.54 -18.92
C VAL A 125 10.03 15.85 -19.95
N SER A 126 10.97 14.99 -19.52
CA SER A 126 11.87 14.28 -20.44
C SER A 126 11.28 12.98 -20.98
N GLY A 127 10.23 12.43 -20.36
CA GLY A 127 9.67 11.14 -20.72
C GLY A 127 10.53 9.94 -20.32
N GLN A 128 11.64 10.18 -19.59
CA GLN A 128 12.47 9.13 -19.01
C GLN A 128 11.69 8.32 -17.98
N ASN A 129 12.02 7.03 -17.92
CA ASN A 129 11.43 6.08 -16.99
C ASN A 129 12.57 5.42 -16.21
N ALA A 130 12.38 5.21 -14.91
CA ALA A 130 13.37 4.57 -14.06
C ALA A 130 12.69 3.66 -13.07
N TRP A 131 13.30 2.52 -12.81
CA TRP A 131 12.89 1.61 -11.74
C TRP A 131 13.90 1.70 -10.58
N TRP A 132 13.43 1.71 -9.35
CA TRP A 132 14.29 1.62 -8.17
C TRP A 132 14.07 0.25 -7.58
N VAL A 133 15.12 -0.57 -7.63
CA VAL A 133 15.12 -1.88 -6.99
C VAL A 133 15.30 -1.66 -5.49
N MET A 134 14.38 -2.20 -4.71
CA MET A 134 14.22 -1.96 -3.30
C MET A 134 14.59 -3.20 -2.50
N SER A 135 15.08 -3.00 -1.28
CA SER A 135 15.19 -4.05 -0.29
C SER A 135 14.80 -3.48 1.05
N GLY A 136 13.56 -3.79 1.45
CA GLY A 136 12.81 -2.98 2.41
C GLY A 136 12.91 -1.50 2.05
N ASN A 137 13.40 -0.70 3.01
CA ASN A 137 13.49 0.75 2.87
C ASN A 137 14.79 1.27 2.24
N ARG A 138 15.52 0.43 1.48
CA ARG A 138 16.79 0.81 0.84
C ARG A 138 16.73 0.63 -0.67
N ILE A 139 17.21 1.63 -1.41
CA ILE A 139 17.46 1.51 -2.84
C ILE A 139 18.71 0.63 -3.03
N GLN A 140 18.54 -0.56 -3.60
CA GLN A 140 19.66 -1.42 -3.98
C GLN A 140 20.32 -0.96 -5.28
N SER A 141 19.49 -0.61 -6.27
CA SER A 141 19.98 -0.14 -7.56
C SER A 141 18.92 0.71 -8.27
N VAL A 142 19.38 1.46 -9.27
CA VAL A 142 18.52 2.20 -10.18
C VAL A 142 18.86 1.73 -11.58
N SER A 143 17.86 1.48 -12.41
CA SER A 143 18.07 1.39 -13.86
C SER A 143 17.05 2.21 -14.64
N PHE A 144 17.48 2.62 -15.82
CA PHE A 144 16.66 3.42 -16.71
C PHE A 144 16.03 2.49 -17.74
N LEU A 145 14.73 2.66 -17.93
CA LEU A 145 13.96 1.96 -18.95
C LEU A 145 13.94 2.82 -20.22
N THR A 146 13.47 2.26 -21.33
CA THR A 146 13.27 3.01 -22.58
C THR A 146 12.44 4.28 -22.33
N PRO A 147 12.92 5.47 -22.74
CA PRO A 147 12.16 6.71 -22.61
C PRO A 147 11.00 6.75 -23.60
N VAL A 148 9.90 7.37 -23.21
CA VAL A 148 8.75 7.66 -24.10
C VAL A 148 8.60 9.16 -24.23
N ALA A 149 9.10 9.70 -25.34
CA ALA A 149 9.16 11.13 -25.61
C ALA A 149 7.77 11.79 -25.76
N ASP A 150 6.78 11.04 -26.27
CA ASP A 150 5.39 11.52 -26.26
C ASP A 150 4.82 11.46 -24.84
N LEU A 151 4.75 12.63 -24.21
CA LEU A 151 4.28 12.79 -22.84
C LEU A 151 2.78 12.52 -22.67
N ASN A 152 2.01 12.37 -23.76
CA ASN A 152 0.62 11.93 -23.66
C ASN A 152 0.53 10.47 -23.21
N TRP A 153 1.56 9.66 -23.45
CA TRP A 153 1.65 8.32 -22.90
C TRP A 153 2.00 8.38 -21.41
N GLN A 154 1.08 7.85 -20.61
CA GLN A 154 1.18 7.75 -19.16
C GLN A 154 1.15 6.28 -18.75
N ILE A 155 1.97 5.92 -17.77
CA ILE A 155 1.88 4.61 -17.11
C ILE A 155 0.72 4.69 -16.12
N VAL A 156 -0.25 3.81 -16.27
CA VAL A 156 -1.51 3.83 -15.49
C VAL A 156 -1.75 2.53 -14.73
N GLY A 157 -0.87 1.54 -14.87
CA GLY A 157 -0.94 0.29 -14.12
C GLY A 157 0.33 -0.54 -14.28
N THR A 158 0.53 -1.44 -13.33
CA THR A 158 1.60 -2.43 -13.28
C THR A 158 0.98 -3.79 -12.94
N GLY A 159 1.56 -4.87 -13.45
CA GLY A 159 1.10 -6.23 -13.18
C GLY A 159 1.62 -7.22 -14.22
N ASP A 160 1.55 -8.51 -13.95
CA ASP A 160 1.95 -9.56 -14.88
C ASP A 160 0.80 -9.83 -15.88
N TYR A 161 0.83 -9.15 -17.04
CA TYR A 161 -0.28 -9.18 -18.01
C TYR A 161 -0.18 -10.38 -18.96
N ASN A 162 1.02 -10.93 -19.17
CA ASN A 162 1.26 -12.10 -20.02
C ASN A 162 1.49 -13.41 -19.23
N ARG A 163 1.52 -13.35 -17.90
CA ARG A 163 1.72 -14.48 -16.96
C ARG A 163 3.09 -15.13 -17.09
N ASP A 164 4.13 -14.35 -17.39
CA ASP A 164 5.50 -14.85 -17.47
C ASP A 164 6.27 -14.73 -16.13
N GLY A 165 5.60 -14.21 -15.09
CA GLY A 165 6.18 -14.00 -13.76
C GLY A 165 6.90 -12.67 -13.62
N GLN A 166 6.87 -11.80 -14.63
CA GLN A 166 7.47 -10.48 -14.60
C GLN A 166 6.40 -9.40 -14.53
N VAL A 167 6.75 -8.26 -13.92
CA VAL A 167 5.83 -7.12 -13.83
C VAL A 167 5.92 -6.30 -15.12
N ASP A 168 4.80 -6.26 -15.83
CA ASP A 168 4.61 -5.48 -17.05
C ASP A 168 4.03 -4.09 -16.78
N LEU A 169 4.06 -3.22 -17.80
CA LEU A 169 3.60 -1.83 -17.72
C LEU A 169 2.39 -1.58 -18.62
N LEU A 170 1.31 -1.03 -18.04
CA LEU A 170 0.14 -0.58 -18.79
C LEU A 170 0.23 0.91 -19.08
N TRP A 171 0.24 1.21 -20.36
CA TRP A 171 0.31 2.55 -20.93
C TRP A 171 -1.04 2.99 -21.46
N ARG A 172 -1.38 4.26 -21.23
CA ARG A 172 -2.52 4.95 -21.83
C ARG A 172 -2.09 6.28 -22.41
N ASN A 173 -2.47 6.55 -23.66
CA ASN A 173 -2.28 7.84 -24.29
C ASN A 173 -3.48 8.74 -23.94
N THR A 174 -3.23 9.83 -23.23
CA THR A 174 -4.28 10.73 -22.73
C THR A 174 -4.83 11.68 -23.80
N ALA A 175 -4.22 11.75 -24.98
CA ALA A 175 -4.67 12.62 -26.07
C ALA A 175 -5.57 11.89 -27.08
N ASN A 176 -5.35 10.60 -27.32
CA ASN A 176 -6.11 9.83 -28.31
C ASN A 176 -6.80 8.57 -27.74
N GLY A 177 -6.55 8.22 -26.48
CA GLY A 177 -7.21 7.11 -25.82
C GLY A 177 -6.64 5.72 -26.15
N ASN A 178 -5.54 5.64 -26.91
CA ASN A 178 -4.85 4.38 -27.17
C ASN A 178 -4.31 3.78 -25.87
N ASN A 179 -4.30 2.45 -25.80
CA ASN A 179 -3.79 1.70 -24.66
C ASN A 179 -2.83 0.60 -25.15
N GLY A 180 -1.87 0.23 -24.33
CA GLY A 180 -0.93 -0.84 -24.66
C GLY A 180 -0.18 -1.35 -23.45
N TRP A 181 0.31 -2.58 -23.55
CA TRP A 181 1.24 -3.15 -22.60
C TRP A 181 2.66 -3.08 -23.14
N TRP A 182 3.60 -2.72 -22.28
CA TRP A 182 4.98 -3.15 -22.43
C TRP A 182 5.13 -4.41 -21.62
N LEU A 183 5.32 -5.52 -22.33
CA LEU A 183 5.65 -6.81 -21.72
C LEU A 183 7.16 -6.78 -21.44
N MET A 184 7.53 -6.96 -20.17
CA MET A 184 8.86 -6.66 -19.67
C MET A 184 9.71 -7.93 -19.51
N ASN A 185 11.02 -7.79 -19.65
CA ASN A 185 12.00 -8.78 -19.24
C ASN A 185 13.07 -8.08 -18.41
N GLY A 186 12.87 -8.02 -17.10
CA GLY A 186 13.58 -7.09 -16.22
C GLY A 186 13.44 -5.64 -16.71
N ALA A 187 14.58 -4.96 -16.93
CA ALA A 187 14.61 -3.54 -17.33
C ALA A 187 14.30 -3.32 -18.83
N GLU A 188 14.14 -4.40 -19.59
CA GLU A 188 14.02 -4.36 -21.04
C GLU A 188 12.59 -4.66 -21.48
N ILE A 189 12.19 -4.09 -22.62
CA ILE A 189 10.90 -4.40 -23.23
C ILE A 189 11.07 -5.71 -24.02
N ALA A 190 10.42 -6.79 -23.57
CA ALA A 190 10.37 -8.04 -24.30
C ALA A 190 9.51 -7.90 -25.56
N SER A 191 8.33 -7.29 -25.43
CA SER A 191 7.45 -6.97 -26.56
C SER A 191 6.41 -5.90 -26.19
N ILE A 192 5.72 -5.36 -27.20
CA ILE A 192 4.64 -4.38 -27.02
C ILE A 192 3.35 -5.01 -27.52
N ALA A 193 2.31 -5.02 -26.69
CA ALA A 193 0.98 -5.48 -27.07
C ALA A 193 0.02 -4.29 -27.13
N SER A 194 -0.62 -4.06 -28.28
CA SER A 194 -1.69 -3.07 -28.39
C SER A 194 -2.98 -3.62 -27.78
N LEU A 195 -3.69 -2.75 -27.06
CA LEU A 195 -5.02 -3.02 -26.51
C LEU A 195 -6.07 -2.19 -27.27
N PRO A 196 -7.37 -2.50 -27.14
CA PRO A 196 -8.43 -1.63 -27.66
C PRO A 196 -8.28 -0.20 -27.15
N ALA A 197 -8.54 0.77 -28.02
CA ALA A 197 -8.56 2.17 -27.64
C ALA A 197 -9.87 2.51 -26.88
N GLU A 198 -9.77 3.45 -25.95
CA GLU A 198 -10.94 4.10 -25.34
C GLU A 198 -10.88 5.60 -25.62
N PRO A 199 -11.57 6.08 -26.68
CA PRO A 199 -11.47 7.47 -27.14
C PRO A 199 -12.16 8.46 -26.20
N THR A 200 -13.00 8.00 -25.27
CA THR A 200 -13.60 8.86 -24.24
C THR A 200 -12.54 9.23 -23.21
N LEU A 201 -11.90 10.39 -23.34
CA LEU A 201 -10.74 10.77 -22.51
C LEU A 201 -11.07 11.03 -21.03
N THR A 202 -12.34 11.22 -20.68
CA THR A 202 -12.79 11.28 -19.28
C THR A 202 -12.73 9.90 -18.61
N LYS A 203 -12.67 8.82 -19.39
CA LYS A 203 -12.52 7.47 -18.88
C LYS A 203 -11.06 7.15 -18.57
N LYS A 204 -10.85 6.71 -17.34
CA LYS A 204 -9.55 6.37 -16.77
C LYS A 204 -9.56 4.93 -16.32
N ILE A 205 -8.45 4.25 -16.51
CA ILE A 205 -8.18 2.99 -15.82
C ILE A 205 -7.92 3.36 -14.37
N VAL A 206 -8.76 2.85 -13.47
CA VAL A 206 -8.65 3.05 -12.03
C VAL A 206 -8.29 1.76 -11.31
N GLY A 207 -8.27 0.64 -12.02
CA GLY A 207 -7.80 -0.60 -11.45
C GLY A 207 -7.41 -1.66 -12.45
N VAL A 208 -6.53 -2.52 -11.95
CA VAL A 208 -6.01 -3.72 -12.60
C VAL A 208 -6.13 -4.86 -11.59
N GLY A 209 -6.56 -6.03 -12.05
CA GLY A 209 -6.72 -7.20 -11.19
C GLY A 209 -7.49 -8.32 -11.85
N ASP A 210 -7.33 -9.55 -11.37
CA ASP A 210 -8.17 -10.68 -11.78
C ASP A 210 -9.50 -10.64 -11.02
N TYR A 211 -10.50 -9.96 -11.60
CA TYR A 211 -11.78 -9.73 -10.92
C TYR A 211 -12.79 -10.84 -11.20
N ASN A 212 -12.68 -11.52 -12.34
CA ASN A 212 -13.53 -12.65 -12.70
C ASN A 212 -12.96 -14.02 -12.25
N ARG A 213 -11.72 -14.06 -11.76
CA ARG A 213 -10.99 -15.26 -11.29
C ARG A 213 -10.65 -16.25 -12.40
N ASP A 214 -10.41 -15.76 -13.61
CA ASP A 214 -9.91 -16.59 -14.72
C ASP A 214 -8.37 -16.63 -14.78
N GLY A 215 -7.71 -15.92 -13.85
CA GLY A 215 -6.27 -15.78 -13.70
C GLY A 215 -5.67 -14.66 -14.56
N GLN A 216 -6.46 -13.94 -15.37
CA GLN A 216 -6.01 -12.83 -16.22
C GLN A 216 -6.27 -11.52 -15.51
N LEU A 217 -5.38 -10.55 -15.73
CA LEU A 217 -5.62 -9.21 -15.22
C LEU A 217 -6.64 -8.49 -16.11
N ASP A 218 -7.77 -8.14 -15.52
CA ASP A 218 -8.81 -7.30 -16.09
C ASP A 218 -8.60 -5.82 -15.73
N LEU A 219 -9.29 -4.92 -16.44
CA LEU A 219 -9.19 -3.47 -16.21
C LEU A 219 -10.50 -2.87 -15.69
N LEU A 220 -10.45 -2.11 -14.58
CA LEU A 220 -11.54 -1.26 -14.12
C LEU A 220 -11.46 0.10 -14.78
N TRP A 221 -12.44 0.42 -15.61
CA TRP A 221 -12.62 1.73 -16.20
C TRP A 221 -13.61 2.55 -15.39
N ARG A 222 -13.29 3.83 -15.21
CA ARG A 222 -14.18 4.82 -14.63
C ARG A 222 -14.22 6.09 -15.46
N ASP A 223 -15.43 6.54 -15.76
CA ASP A 223 -15.66 7.87 -16.32
C ASP A 223 -15.63 8.93 -15.22
N SER A 224 -14.68 9.85 -15.27
CA SER A 224 -14.59 10.91 -14.26
C SER A 224 -15.67 11.98 -14.40
N ALA A 225 -16.34 12.07 -15.56
CA ALA A 225 -17.40 13.05 -15.80
C ALA A 225 -18.77 12.52 -15.34
N THR A 226 -19.11 11.27 -15.66
CA THR A 226 -20.43 10.69 -15.33
C THR A 226 -20.41 9.85 -14.06
N GLY A 227 -19.25 9.32 -13.67
CA GLY A 227 -19.13 8.37 -12.57
C GLY A 227 -19.38 6.91 -12.99
N ASP A 228 -19.66 6.65 -14.27
CA ASP A 228 -19.89 5.30 -14.78
C ASP A 228 -18.64 4.44 -14.62
N ASN A 229 -18.87 3.15 -14.31
CA ASN A 229 -17.80 2.18 -14.14
C ASN A 229 -18.07 0.96 -15.03
N ARG A 230 -17.02 0.36 -15.58
CA ARG A 230 -17.13 -0.90 -16.31
C ARG A 230 -15.84 -1.69 -16.23
N TRP A 231 -15.99 -3.00 -16.28
CA TRP A 231 -14.86 -3.89 -16.50
C TRP A 231 -14.51 -3.93 -17.99
N TRP A 232 -13.23 -4.07 -18.29
CA TRP A 232 -12.78 -4.80 -19.47
C TRP A 232 -12.27 -6.13 -18.96
N VAL A 233 -13.04 -7.18 -19.24
CA VAL A 233 -12.61 -8.56 -19.00
C VAL A 233 -11.63 -8.92 -20.10
N MET A 234 -10.40 -9.28 -19.74
CA MET A 234 -9.30 -9.43 -20.68
C MET A 234 -9.02 -10.91 -20.97
N ASN A 235 -8.62 -11.21 -22.20
CA ASN A 235 -7.99 -12.48 -22.55
C ASN A 235 -6.70 -12.21 -23.32
N GLY A 236 -5.57 -12.13 -22.63
CA GLY A 236 -4.38 -11.45 -23.16
C GLY A 236 -4.73 -10.02 -23.58
N ASN A 237 -4.29 -9.59 -24.75
CA ASN A 237 -4.44 -8.20 -25.20
C ASN A 237 -5.81 -7.86 -25.84
N ILE A 238 -6.80 -8.76 -25.74
CA ILE A 238 -8.16 -8.54 -26.26
C ILE A 238 -9.18 -8.43 -25.11
N VAL A 239 -10.25 -7.66 -25.34
CA VAL A 239 -11.38 -7.55 -24.41
C VAL A 239 -12.45 -8.56 -24.81
N VAL A 240 -12.81 -9.46 -23.91
CA VAL A 240 -13.79 -10.53 -24.15
C VAL A 240 -15.18 -10.24 -23.58
N ASP A 241 -15.26 -9.37 -22.57
CA ASP A 241 -16.54 -8.89 -22.01
C ASP A 241 -16.37 -7.48 -21.41
N GLN A 242 -17.46 -6.72 -21.32
CA GLN A 242 -17.46 -5.38 -20.72
C GLN A 242 -18.62 -5.10 -19.76
N PRO A 243 -18.78 -5.86 -18.66
CA PRO A 243 -19.86 -5.63 -17.70
C PRO A 243 -19.87 -4.20 -17.15
N VAL A 244 -21.03 -3.55 -17.24
CA VAL A 244 -21.27 -2.23 -16.64
C VAL A 244 -21.55 -2.40 -15.15
N LEU A 245 -20.93 -1.54 -14.35
CA LEU A 245 -21.09 -1.51 -12.90
C LEU A 245 -21.87 -0.28 -12.48
N THR A 246 -22.37 -0.30 -11.25
CA THR A 246 -23.09 0.83 -10.67
C THR A 246 -22.23 2.10 -10.72
N PRO A 247 -22.77 3.22 -11.20
CA PRO A 247 -22.05 4.49 -11.19
C PRO A 247 -21.70 4.93 -9.77
N VAL A 248 -20.54 5.57 -9.62
CA VAL A 248 -20.09 6.20 -8.38
C VAL A 248 -19.94 7.68 -8.64
N THR A 249 -20.61 8.50 -7.84
CA THR A 249 -20.65 9.96 -7.98
C THR A 249 -19.28 10.55 -8.31
N PRO A 250 -19.18 11.42 -9.35
CA PRO A 250 -17.96 12.14 -9.67
C PRO A 250 -17.32 12.80 -8.44
N GLY A 251 -15.99 12.84 -8.39
CA GLY A 251 -15.22 13.39 -7.26
C GLY A 251 -14.85 12.38 -6.17
N ARG A 252 -15.48 11.20 -6.11
CA ARG A 252 -15.01 10.09 -5.27
C ARG A 252 -13.75 9.46 -5.88
N LYS A 253 -12.64 9.39 -5.13
CA LYS A 253 -11.43 8.67 -5.56
C LYS A 253 -11.51 7.21 -5.10
N LEU A 254 -11.04 6.29 -5.94
CA LEU A 254 -10.80 4.91 -5.53
C LEU A 254 -9.52 4.90 -4.68
N ALA A 255 -9.60 4.34 -3.47
CA ALA A 255 -8.41 4.08 -2.67
C ALA A 255 -7.75 2.80 -3.20
N ASN A 256 -6.43 2.85 -3.35
CA ASN A 256 -5.56 1.82 -3.95
C ASN A 256 -6.03 0.39 -3.62
N HIS A 257 -6.47 -0.37 -4.63
CA HIS A 257 -6.71 -1.80 -4.50
C HIS A 257 -5.50 -2.53 -5.10
N ARG A 258 -4.69 -3.15 -4.26
CA ARG A 258 -4.00 -4.37 -4.69
C ARG A 258 -4.95 -5.50 -4.35
N CYS A 259 -5.35 -6.30 -5.33
CA CYS A 259 -6.15 -7.50 -5.06
C CYS A 259 -5.23 -8.60 -4.49
N THR A 260 -4.56 -8.30 -3.38
CA THR A 260 -3.90 -9.30 -2.53
C THR A 260 -4.76 -9.44 -1.28
N ARG A 261 -5.80 -10.28 -1.41
CA ARG A 261 -6.55 -10.87 -0.29
C ARG A 261 -7.07 -9.87 0.77
N LEU A 262 -8.04 -9.03 0.40
CA LEU A 262 -9.02 -8.54 1.39
C LEU A 262 -10.14 -9.59 1.55
N GLN A 263 -9.95 -10.53 2.49
CA GLN A 263 -11.06 -11.38 2.93
C GLN A 263 -12.02 -10.55 3.79
N TRP A 264 -13.07 -10.02 3.19
CA TRP A 264 -14.26 -9.65 3.95
C TRP A 264 -15.02 -10.95 4.27
N ARG A 265 -14.83 -11.50 5.48
CA ARG A 265 -15.78 -12.45 6.06
C ARG A 265 -16.86 -11.63 6.76
N TRP A 266 -18.08 -11.66 6.21
CA TRP A 266 -19.24 -11.20 6.97
C TRP A 266 -19.44 -12.16 8.14
N ALA A 267 -19.33 -11.66 9.37
CA ALA A 267 -19.85 -12.37 10.54
C ALA A 267 -21.38 -12.45 10.38
N LYS A 268 -21.94 -13.64 10.57
CA LYS A 268 -23.39 -13.85 10.65
C LYS A 268 -23.98 -13.15 11.86
#